data_AF-A0A1H9EHN9-F1
#
_entry.id   AF-A0A1H9EHN9-F1
#
_cell.length_a   1.000
_cell.length_b   1.000
_cell.length_c   1.000
_cell.angle_alpha   90.00
_cell.angle_beta   90.00
_cell.angle_gamma   90.00
#
_symmetry.space_group_name_H-M   'P 1'
#
loop_
_entity.id
_entity.type
_entity.pdbx_description
1 polymer ?
#
loop_
_entity_poly.entity_id
_entity_poly.type
_entity_poly.pdbx_seq_one_letter_code
_entity_poly.pdbx_strand_id
1 'polypeptide(L)'
;MAQARKGSVAAVSAEGWLAGARVCVSPFCDERPDAADLSLVVIHGISLPPGQYGGPYIEQLFTGRLDPDAHPYFAGIHQLKVSAHLLIRRDGSVIQYVPFTRRAWHAGVSRWQARERCNDFSIGIELEGSDEEAYALAQYAALAAALRALLAAYPRLSRAGIVGHSDIAPGRKTDPGPYFDWARLRADLE
;
A
#
# COMPACT_ATOMS: atom_id res chain seq x y z
N MET A 1 39.08 1.71 8.31
CA MET A 1 37.90 2.18 9.06
C MET A 1 36.82 2.56 8.07
N ALA A 2 35.94 1.63 7.73
CA ALA A 2 34.78 1.91 6.90
C ALA A 2 33.61 2.22 7.83
N GLN A 3 33.21 3.49 7.87
CA GLN A 3 32.08 3.94 8.66
C GLN A 3 30.81 3.36 8.04
N ALA A 4 30.23 2.37 8.71
CA ALA A 4 28.92 1.84 8.35
C ALA A 4 27.95 3.01 8.27
N ARG A 5 27.38 3.26 7.08
CA ARG A 5 26.27 4.20 6.91
C ARG A 5 25.17 3.70 7.83
N LYS A 6 24.89 4.42 8.92
CA LYS A 6 23.65 4.26 9.69
C LYS A 6 22.52 4.35 8.66
N GLY A 7 21.85 3.23 8.39
CA GLY A 7 20.72 3.20 7.49
C GLY A 7 19.74 4.27 7.93
N SER A 8 19.37 5.18 7.04
CA SER A 8 18.38 6.21 7.37
C SER A 8 17.12 5.51 7.85
N VAL A 9 16.72 5.79 9.08
CA VAL A 9 15.42 5.33 9.59
C VAL A 9 14.37 5.90 8.64
N ALA A 10 13.53 5.04 8.07
CA ALA A 10 12.40 5.50 7.26
C ALA A 10 11.57 6.47 8.11
N ALA A 11 11.32 7.66 7.58
CA ALA A 11 10.61 8.74 8.27
C ALA A 11 9.54 9.31 7.34
N VAL A 12 8.45 9.81 7.92
CA VAL A 12 7.40 10.51 7.18
C VAL A 12 7.62 12.01 7.30
N SER A 13 7.67 12.73 6.18
CA SER A 13 7.76 14.19 6.18
C SER A 13 6.46 14.84 6.66
N ALA A 14 6.50 16.14 6.99
CA ALA A 14 5.30 16.87 7.41
C ALA A 14 4.21 16.87 6.32
N GLU A 15 4.62 16.82 5.05
CA GLU A 15 3.73 16.76 3.89
C GLU A 15 3.19 15.34 3.62
N GLY A 16 3.62 14.33 4.37
CA GLY A 16 3.14 12.95 4.28
C GLY A 16 3.92 12.06 3.31
N TRP A 17 5.15 12.42 2.94
CA TRP A 17 6.00 11.61 2.06
C TRP A 17 6.99 10.74 2.86
N LEU A 18 7.15 9.48 2.46
CA LEU A 18 8.06 8.52 3.05
C LEU A 18 9.48 8.76 2.51
N ALA A 19 10.43 9.02 3.42
CA ALA A 19 11.83 9.16 3.07
C ALA A 19 12.37 7.89 2.38
N GLY A 20 13.01 8.06 1.22
CA GLY A 20 13.58 6.98 0.42
C GLY A 20 12.62 6.33 -0.58
N ALA A 21 11.32 6.63 -0.54
CA ALA A 21 10.39 6.19 -1.58
C ALA A 21 10.53 7.03 -2.86
N ARG A 22 10.39 6.39 -4.02
CA ARG A 22 10.26 7.12 -5.29
C ARG A 22 8.87 7.74 -5.37
N VAL A 23 8.79 9.05 -5.56
CA VAL A 23 7.52 9.74 -5.73
C VAL A 23 7.01 9.60 -7.17
N CYS A 24 5.73 9.21 -7.32
CA CYS A 24 5.00 9.23 -8.58
C CYS A 24 3.57 9.73 -8.34
N VAL A 25 3.37 11.04 -8.35
CA VAL A 25 2.12 11.66 -7.89
C VAL A 25 0.92 11.17 -8.68
N SER A 26 -0.07 10.59 -7.98
CA SER A 26 -1.35 10.18 -8.56
C SER A 26 -2.38 11.32 -8.49
N PRO A 27 -3.16 11.56 -9.56
CA PRO A 27 -4.30 12.48 -9.51
C PRO A 27 -5.51 11.87 -8.78
N PHE A 28 -5.50 10.57 -8.48
CA PHE A 28 -6.62 9.84 -7.89
C PHE A 28 -6.56 9.87 -6.37
N CYS A 29 -6.74 11.06 -5.81
CA CYS A 29 -6.84 11.28 -4.39
C CYS A 29 -7.59 12.58 -4.09
N ASP A 30 -8.09 12.69 -2.87
CA ASP A 30 -8.78 13.87 -2.37
C ASP A 30 -8.53 14.07 -0.88
N GLU A 31 -9.23 15.02 -0.27
CA GLU A 31 -9.07 15.33 1.15
C GLU A 31 -9.74 14.27 2.03
N ARG A 32 -9.10 14.00 3.18
CA ARG A 32 -9.71 13.20 4.23
C ARG A 32 -10.82 14.01 4.90
N PRO A 33 -11.94 13.40 5.31
CA PRO A 33 -12.93 14.09 6.14
C PRO A 33 -12.35 14.60 7.47
N ASP A 34 -11.43 13.83 8.07
CA ASP A 34 -10.66 14.20 9.24
C ASP A 34 -9.18 13.81 9.02
N ALA A 35 -8.31 14.80 8.91
CA ALA A 35 -6.88 14.59 8.69
C ALA A 35 -6.15 13.98 9.90
N ALA A 36 -6.71 14.10 11.11
CA ALA A 36 -6.14 13.54 12.33
C ALA A 36 -6.57 12.08 12.57
N ASP A 37 -7.52 11.57 11.80
CA ASP A 37 -8.10 10.23 11.96
C ASP A 37 -7.41 9.19 11.07
N LEU A 38 -6.10 9.07 11.19
CA LEU A 38 -5.34 7.99 10.57
C LEU A 38 -5.13 6.87 11.59
N SER A 39 -5.99 5.86 11.54
CA SER A 39 -6.02 4.78 12.53
C SER A 39 -5.96 3.37 11.93
N LEU A 40 -5.89 3.24 10.60
CA LEU A 40 -5.86 1.96 9.90
C LEU A 40 -4.79 1.94 8.80
N VAL A 41 -4.10 0.81 8.66
CA VAL A 41 -3.30 0.47 7.47
C VAL A 41 -3.93 -0.76 6.84
N VAL A 42 -4.15 -0.70 5.53
CA VAL A 42 -4.70 -1.79 4.74
C VAL A 42 -3.62 -2.32 3.82
N ILE A 43 -3.27 -3.59 3.97
CA ILE A 43 -2.32 -4.30 3.13
C ILE A 43 -3.08 -4.93 1.97
N HIS A 44 -2.57 -4.72 0.76
CA HIS A 44 -3.13 -5.20 -0.51
C HIS A 44 -2.08 -6.01 -1.26
N GLY A 45 -2.55 -6.82 -2.21
CA GLY A 45 -1.75 -7.53 -3.18
C GLY A 45 -2.20 -7.16 -4.59
N ILE A 46 -1.26 -6.85 -5.47
CA ILE A 46 -1.54 -6.47 -6.86
C ILE A 46 -0.47 -6.97 -7.83
N SER A 47 -0.89 -7.41 -9.01
CA SER A 47 -0.02 -7.67 -10.15
C SER A 47 -0.73 -7.34 -11.45
N LEU A 48 -0.02 -6.71 -12.36
CA LEU A 48 -0.56 -6.30 -13.66
C LEU A 48 0.47 -6.57 -14.77
N PRO A 49 0.14 -7.40 -15.78
CA PRO A 49 -1.01 -8.32 -15.79
C PRO A 49 -1.05 -9.27 -14.58
N PRO A 50 -2.19 -9.91 -14.26
CA PRO A 50 -2.28 -10.83 -13.13
C PRO A 50 -1.16 -11.88 -13.14
N GLY A 51 -0.45 -12.04 -12.02
CA GLY A 51 0.68 -12.95 -11.87
C GLY A 51 1.99 -12.50 -12.56
N GLN A 52 2.04 -11.29 -13.12
CA GLN A 52 3.24 -10.71 -13.73
C GLN A 52 3.73 -9.48 -12.96
N TYR A 53 5.06 -9.35 -12.88
CA TYR A 53 5.74 -8.39 -11.99
C TYR A 53 6.74 -7.52 -12.76
N GLY A 54 7.11 -6.37 -12.17
CA GLY A 54 8.17 -5.48 -12.67
C GLY A 54 7.72 -4.54 -13.80
N GLY A 55 6.53 -4.74 -14.36
CA GLY A 55 5.98 -3.89 -15.42
C GLY A 55 5.57 -2.49 -14.94
N PRO A 56 5.31 -1.55 -15.88
CA PRO A 56 4.86 -0.19 -15.56
C PRO A 56 3.38 -0.12 -15.18
N TYR A 57 2.62 -1.21 -15.35
CA TYR A 57 1.17 -1.18 -15.43
C TYR A 57 0.47 -0.82 -14.11
N ILE A 58 1.03 -1.16 -12.96
CA ILE A 58 0.49 -0.74 -11.64
C ILE A 58 0.57 0.78 -11.49
N GLU A 59 1.73 1.35 -11.83
CA GLU A 59 1.92 2.81 -11.83
C GLU A 59 0.99 3.49 -12.83
N GLN A 60 0.83 2.92 -14.03
CA GLN A 60 -0.09 3.45 -15.03
C GLN A 60 -1.55 3.39 -14.58
N LEU A 61 -2.00 2.29 -13.97
CA LEU A 61 -3.34 2.18 -13.39
C LEU A 61 -3.56 3.27 -12.33
N PHE A 62 -2.66 3.37 -11.36
CA PHE A 62 -2.80 4.34 -10.27
C PHE A 62 -2.65 5.80 -10.71
N THR A 63 -2.17 6.06 -11.93
CA THR A 63 -2.06 7.42 -12.49
C THR A 63 -3.05 7.69 -13.63
N GLY A 64 -3.97 6.75 -13.93
CA GLY A 64 -4.98 6.94 -14.99
C GLY A 64 -4.41 6.91 -16.41
N ARG A 65 -3.29 6.21 -16.60
CA ARG A 65 -2.53 6.13 -17.86
C ARG A 65 -2.43 4.69 -18.40
N LEU A 66 -3.21 3.75 -17.86
CA LEU A 66 -3.17 2.37 -18.30
C LEU A 66 -3.73 2.25 -19.71
N ASP A 67 -2.93 1.70 -20.61
CA ASP A 67 -3.33 1.42 -21.99
C ASP A 67 -4.27 0.19 -22.01
N PRO A 68 -5.54 0.32 -22.42
CA PRO A 68 -6.47 -0.80 -22.50
C PRO A 68 -6.06 -1.88 -23.51
N ASP A 69 -5.27 -1.52 -24.53
CA ASP A 69 -4.92 -2.42 -25.64
C ASP A 69 -3.63 -3.20 -25.36
N ALA A 70 -2.86 -2.82 -24.32
CA ALA A 70 -1.59 -3.48 -23.99
C ALA A 70 -1.76 -4.90 -23.40
N HIS A 71 -2.92 -5.24 -22.85
CA HIS A 71 -3.25 -6.59 -22.39
C HIS A 71 -4.78 -6.78 -22.26
N PRO A 72 -5.36 -7.94 -22.59
CA PRO A 72 -6.83 -8.15 -22.52
C PRO A 72 -7.47 -7.84 -21.15
N TYR A 73 -6.74 -8.08 -20.05
CA TYR A 73 -7.19 -7.75 -18.70
C TYR A 73 -7.39 -6.23 -18.48
N PHE A 74 -6.62 -5.38 -19.18
CA PHE A 74 -6.61 -3.94 -18.95
C PHE A 74 -7.86 -3.24 -19.47
N ALA A 75 -8.48 -3.76 -20.54
CA ALA A 75 -9.74 -3.25 -21.07
C ALA A 75 -10.85 -3.17 -19.99
N GLY A 76 -10.84 -4.07 -18.99
CA GLY A 76 -11.82 -4.05 -17.91
C GLY A 76 -11.52 -3.07 -16.77
N ILE A 77 -10.29 -2.57 -16.66
CA ILE A 77 -9.83 -1.82 -15.48
C ILE A 77 -9.25 -0.44 -15.79
N HIS A 78 -8.94 -0.12 -17.06
CA HIS A 78 -8.23 1.11 -17.42
C HIS A 78 -8.97 2.41 -17.04
N GLN A 79 -10.30 2.35 -16.91
CA GLN A 79 -11.13 3.50 -16.52
C GLN A 79 -11.32 3.63 -15.00
N LEU A 80 -10.85 2.63 -14.23
CA LEU A 80 -10.95 2.68 -12.78
C LEU A 80 -10.11 3.84 -12.26
N LYS A 81 -10.73 4.64 -11.40
CA LYS A 81 -10.04 5.69 -10.65
C LYS A 81 -9.68 5.13 -9.28
N VAL A 82 -8.51 4.53 -9.20
CA VAL A 82 -8.00 3.86 -7.99
C VAL A 82 -6.55 4.23 -7.76
N SER A 83 -6.13 4.25 -6.51
CA SER A 83 -4.75 4.50 -6.13
C SER A 83 -4.48 3.94 -4.74
N ALA A 84 -3.20 3.75 -4.42
CA ALA A 84 -2.73 3.47 -3.08
C ALA A 84 -1.76 4.55 -2.62
N HIS A 85 -1.38 4.53 -1.34
CA HIS A 85 -0.32 5.42 -0.88
C HIS A 85 1.02 4.88 -1.35
N LEU A 86 1.29 3.59 -1.10
CA LEU A 86 2.55 2.92 -1.45
C LEU A 86 2.32 1.73 -2.38
N LEU A 87 3.31 1.47 -3.24
CA LEU A 87 3.57 0.16 -3.85
C LEU A 87 4.97 -0.30 -3.46
N ILE A 88 5.07 -1.54 -2.99
CA ILE A 88 6.32 -2.22 -2.69
C ILE A 88 6.52 -3.33 -3.73
N ARG A 89 7.47 -3.12 -4.63
CA ARG A 89 7.83 -4.07 -5.70
C ARG A 89 8.49 -5.33 -5.14
N ARG A 90 8.59 -6.39 -5.95
CA ARG A 90 9.22 -7.67 -5.53
C ARG A 90 10.66 -7.51 -5.02
N ASP A 91 11.40 -6.53 -5.54
CA ASP A 91 12.77 -6.22 -5.12
C ASP A 91 12.86 -5.38 -3.82
N GLY A 92 11.73 -5.00 -3.24
CA GLY A 92 11.64 -4.15 -2.06
C GLY A 92 11.68 -2.65 -2.36
N SER A 93 11.79 -2.24 -3.63
CA SER A 93 11.70 -0.82 -3.98
C SER A 93 10.30 -0.27 -3.68
N VAL A 94 10.28 0.94 -3.11
CA VAL A 94 9.04 1.59 -2.66
C VAL A 94 8.73 2.78 -3.56
N ILE A 95 7.50 2.81 -4.05
CA ILE A 95 6.94 3.93 -4.82
C ILE A 95 5.80 4.52 -4.02
N GLN A 96 5.76 5.85 -3.88
CA GLN A 96 4.66 6.54 -3.23
C GLN A 96 3.87 7.38 -4.24
N TYR A 97 2.56 7.17 -4.27
CA TYR A 97 1.68 7.86 -5.21
C TYR A 97 0.88 9.00 -4.57
N VAL A 98 0.48 8.81 -3.31
CA VAL A 98 -0.35 9.75 -2.56
C VAL A 98 0.34 10.04 -1.23
N PRO A 99 0.50 11.32 -0.83
CA PRO A 99 1.00 11.64 0.50
C PRO A 99 0.03 11.10 1.55
N PHE A 100 0.53 10.58 2.68
CA PHE A 100 -0.31 9.96 3.71
C PHE A 100 -1.35 10.91 4.32
N THR A 101 -1.11 12.22 4.22
CA THR A 101 -2.03 13.30 4.63
C THR A 101 -3.31 13.36 3.78
N ARG A 102 -3.31 12.80 2.57
CA ARG A 102 -4.47 12.77 1.66
C ARG A 102 -5.09 11.39 1.59
N ARG A 103 -6.32 11.33 1.06
CA ARG A 103 -7.09 10.10 0.90
C ARG A 103 -6.80 9.47 -0.45
N ALA A 104 -6.09 8.33 -0.46
CA ALA A 104 -6.01 7.46 -1.63
C ALA A 104 -7.30 6.63 -1.81
N TRP A 105 -7.52 6.09 -3.01
CA TRP A 105 -8.73 5.35 -3.37
C TRP A 105 -8.45 3.85 -3.55
N HIS A 106 -8.22 3.13 -2.44
CA HIS A 106 -7.78 1.71 -2.48
C HIS A 106 -8.82 0.72 -1.93
N ALA A 107 -9.59 1.09 -0.90
CA ALA A 107 -10.41 0.15 -0.14
C ALA A 107 -11.79 -0.13 -0.75
N GLY A 108 -12.31 0.76 -1.61
CA GLY A 108 -13.68 0.68 -2.12
C GLY A 108 -14.74 0.55 -1.01
N VAL A 109 -15.83 -0.18 -1.28
CA VAL A 109 -16.85 -0.51 -0.26
C VAL A 109 -16.23 -1.44 0.78
N SER A 110 -16.10 -0.93 2.01
CA SER A 110 -15.33 -1.56 3.07
C SER A 110 -15.81 -1.12 4.46
N ARG A 111 -15.61 -1.98 5.46
CA ARG A 111 -15.93 -1.72 6.87
C ARG A 111 -14.88 -2.36 7.78
N TRP A 112 -14.32 -1.59 8.69
CA TRP A 112 -13.44 -2.07 9.76
C TRP A 112 -14.09 -1.77 11.09
N GLN A 113 -14.28 -2.81 11.92
CA GLN A 113 -15.14 -2.74 13.11
C GLN A 113 -16.52 -2.18 12.75
N ALA A 114 -16.96 -1.09 13.42
CA ALA A 114 -18.25 -0.44 13.16
C ALA A 114 -18.16 0.70 12.11
N ARG A 115 -16.99 0.94 11.50
CA ARG A 115 -16.72 2.11 10.65
C ARG A 115 -16.65 1.72 9.18
N GLU A 116 -17.50 2.32 8.36
CA GLU A 116 -17.49 2.14 6.90
C GLU A 116 -16.54 3.13 6.21
N ARG A 117 -16.33 2.96 4.91
CA ARG A 117 -15.53 3.85 4.04
C ARG A 117 -14.08 3.95 4.52
N CYS A 118 -13.40 2.81 4.58
CA CYS A 118 -12.06 2.71 5.18
C CYS A 118 -11.03 3.66 4.55
N ASN A 119 -11.18 4.08 3.29
CA ASN A 119 -10.30 5.11 2.70
C ASN A 119 -10.18 6.37 3.57
N ASP A 120 -11.26 6.79 4.25
CA ASP A 120 -11.32 8.03 5.03
C ASP A 120 -10.26 8.07 6.13
N PHE A 121 -10.02 6.94 6.78
CA PHE A 121 -9.16 6.82 7.97
C PHE A 121 -8.00 5.83 7.81
N SER A 122 -7.70 5.42 6.57
CA SER A 122 -6.67 4.42 6.31
C SER A 122 -5.60 4.80 5.29
N ILE A 123 -4.48 4.09 5.40
CA ILE A 123 -3.36 4.09 4.48
C ILE A 123 -3.32 2.74 3.75
N GLY A 124 -3.57 2.74 2.44
CA GLY A 124 -3.35 1.58 1.58
C GLY A 124 -1.89 1.40 1.16
N ILE A 125 -1.35 0.21 1.41
CA ILE A 125 -0.02 -0.24 0.96
C ILE A 125 -0.19 -1.48 0.08
N GLU A 126 0.24 -1.39 -1.16
CA GLU A 126 0.22 -2.48 -2.14
C GLU A 126 1.54 -3.22 -2.13
N LEU A 127 1.50 -4.56 -2.09
CA LEU A 127 2.65 -5.40 -2.40
C LEU A 127 2.46 -5.98 -3.80
N GLU A 128 3.48 -5.85 -4.63
CA GLU A 128 3.50 -6.52 -5.92
C GLU A 128 3.51 -8.05 -5.69
N GLY A 129 2.47 -8.75 -6.13
CA GLY A 129 2.27 -10.17 -5.80
C GLY A 129 0.88 -10.69 -6.19
N SER A 130 0.54 -11.86 -5.66
CA SER A 130 -0.73 -12.53 -5.88
C SER A 130 -1.11 -13.39 -4.67
N ASP A 131 -2.36 -13.85 -4.66
CA ASP A 131 -2.89 -14.76 -3.64
C ASP A 131 -2.42 -16.22 -3.84
N GLU A 132 -1.51 -16.47 -4.79
CA GLU A 132 -1.06 -17.81 -5.19
C GLU A 132 0.44 -18.06 -4.90
N GLU A 133 1.19 -17.05 -4.46
CA GLU A 133 2.62 -17.19 -4.17
C GLU A 133 3.11 -16.35 -2.99
N ALA A 134 4.21 -16.78 -2.38
CA ALA A 134 4.85 -16.07 -1.27
C ALA A 134 5.36 -14.68 -1.68
N TYR A 135 5.23 -13.71 -0.78
CA TYR A 135 5.87 -12.40 -0.92
C TYR A 135 7.38 -12.47 -0.65
N ALA A 136 8.16 -11.64 -1.34
CA ALA A 136 9.61 -11.65 -1.22
C ALA A 136 10.08 -11.09 0.13
N LEU A 137 11.20 -11.59 0.65
CA LEU A 137 11.78 -11.09 1.92
C LEU A 137 12.09 -9.59 1.88
N ALA A 138 12.50 -9.08 0.72
CA ALA A 138 12.73 -7.65 0.51
C ALA A 138 11.45 -6.82 0.69
N GLN A 139 10.29 -7.37 0.33
CA GLN A 139 9.00 -6.71 0.53
C GLN A 139 8.64 -6.61 2.01
N TYR A 140 8.83 -7.67 2.80
CA TYR A 140 8.61 -7.62 4.24
C TYR A 140 9.53 -6.61 4.93
N ALA A 141 10.81 -6.57 4.55
CA ALA A 141 11.75 -5.60 5.10
C ALA A 141 11.31 -4.15 4.80
N ALA A 142 10.93 -3.86 3.56
CA ALA A 142 10.44 -2.54 3.15
C ALA A 142 9.11 -2.18 3.82
N LEU A 143 8.19 -3.14 3.92
CA LEU A 143 6.89 -2.98 4.57
C LEU A 143 7.05 -2.67 6.05
N ALA A 144 7.88 -3.44 6.76
CA ALA A 144 8.16 -3.22 8.18
C ALA A 144 8.81 -1.84 8.42
N ALA A 145 9.71 -1.41 7.54
CA ALA A 145 10.30 -0.07 7.61
C ALA A 145 9.24 1.03 7.43
N ALA A 146 8.37 0.91 6.43
CA ALA A 146 7.28 1.85 6.18
C ALA A 146 6.29 1.90 7.35
N LEU A 147 5.88 0.74 7.87
CA LEU A 147 4.96 0.63 9.00
C LEU A 147 5.54 1.23 10.28
N ARG A 148 6.83 1.01 10.58
CA ARG A 148 7.50 1.67 11.71
C ARG A 148 7.47 3.19 11.58
N ALA A 149 7.73 3.71 10.37
CA ALA A 149 7.66 5.15 10.10
C ALA A 149 6.25 5.71 10.31
N LEU A 150 5.23 4.99 9.83
CA LEU A 150 3.82 5.36 9.99
C LEU A 150 3.37 5.33 11.45
N LEU A 151 3.72 4.27 12.19
CA LEU A 151 3.40 4.13 13.62
C LEU A 151 4.06 5.25 14.45
N ALA A 152 5.25 5.69 14.07
CA ALA A 152 5.92 6.82 14.72
C ALA A 152 5.27 8.18 14.37
N ALA A 153 4.79 8.35 13.13
CA ALA A 153 4.25 9.61 12.63
C ALA A 153 2.77 9.84 13.00
N TYR A 154 1.97 8.78 13.13
CA TYR A 154 0.52 8.86 13.32
C TYR A 154 0.09 8.19 14.63
N PRO A 155 -0.15 8.94 15.72
CA PRO A 155 -0.38 8.38 17.06
C PRO A 155 -1.62 7.48 17.20
N ARG A 156 -2.58 7.58 16.29
CA ARG A 156 -3.79 6.74 16.29
C ARG A 156 -3.59 5.41 15.55
N LEU A 157 -2.50 5.25 14.79
CA LEU A 157 -2.11 3.97 14.23
C LEU A 157 -1.59 3.07 15.34
N SER A 158 -1.94 1.80 15.26
CA SER A 158 -1.43 0.76 16.14
C SER A 158 -1.19 -0.51 15.34
N ARG A 159 -0.41 -1.44 15.90
CA ARG A 159 -0.20 -2.75 15.26
C ARG A 159 -1.51 -3.53 15.04
N ALA A 160 -2.50 -3.33 15.90
CA ALA A 160 -3.84 -3.92 15.75
C ALA A 160 -4.65 -3.29 14.61
N GLY A 161 -4.30 -2.08 14.19
CA GLY A 161 -4.87 -1.39 13.03
C GLY A 161 -4.13 -1.69 11.73
N ILE A 162 -3.39 -2.79 11.63
CA ILE A 162 -2.77 -3.26 10.38
C ILE A 162 -3.52 -4.51 9.95
N VAL A 163 -4.25 -4.43 8.84
CA VAL A 163 -5.16 -5.50 8.37
C VAL A 163 -5.03 -5.73 6.87
N GLY A 164 -5.51 -6.86 6.39
CA GLY A 164 -5.64 -7.13 4.96
C GLY A 164 -6.88 -6.47 4.36
N HIS A 165 -6.89 -6.30 3.04
CA HIS A 165 -8.10 -5.86 2.33
C HIS A 165 -9.25 -6.85 2.49
N SER A 166 -8.93 -8.15 2.56
CA SER A 166 -9.86 -9.24 2.88
C SER A 166 -10.60 -9.04 4.20
N ASP A 167 -9.95 -8.45 5.20
CA ASP A 167 -10.52 -8.28 6.54
C ASP A 167 -11.57 -7.16 6.59
N ILE A 168 -11.44 -6.15 5.72
CA ILE A 168 -12.36 -5.00 5.65
C ILE A 168 -13.42 -5.14 4.57
N ALA A 169 -13.27 -6.12 3.67
CA ALA A 169 -14.18 -6.37 2.56
C ALA A 169 -14.41 -7.88 2.30
N PRO A 170 -14.83 -8.64 3.33
CA PRO A 170 -15.02 -10.08 3.21
C PRO A 170 -16.05 -10.42 2.14
N GLY A 171 -15.78 -11.44 1.33
CA GLY A 171 -16.60 -11.87 0.21
C GLY A 171 -16.46 -11.04 -1.07
N ARG A 172 -15.77 -9.88 -1.02
CA ARG A 172 -15.46 -9.05 -2.19
C ARG A 172 -13.97 -9.08 -2.55
N LYS A 173 -13.09 -9.10 -1.55
CA LYS A 173 -11.63 -9.06 -1.73
C LYS A 173 -10.96 -10.19 -0.96
N THR A 174 -9.89 -10.71 -1.53
CA THR A 174 -9.12 -11.84 -1.00
C THR A 174 -7.67 -11.46 -0.68
N ASP A 175 -7.18 -10.35 -1.26
CA ASP A 175 -5.84 -9.82 -1.03
C ASP A 175 -5.65 -9.32 0.42
N PRO A 176 -4.45 -9.44 0.99
CA PRO A 176 -3.18 -9.86 0.37
C PRO A 176 -3.01 -11.39 0.23
N GLY A 177 -4.06 -12.16 0.51
CA GLY A 177 -4.11 -13.58 0.23
C GLY A 177 -3.47 -14.46 1.30
N PRO A 178 -3.62 -15.79 1.17
CA PRO A 178 -3.12 -16.76 2.15
C PRO A 178 -1.58 -16.84 2.22
N TYR A 179 -0.88 -16.34 1.19
CA TYR A 179 0.58 -16.33 1.14
C TYR A 179 1.23 -15.09 1.77
N PHE A 180 0.41 -14.16 2.27
CA PHE A 180 0.90 -13.10 3.14
C PHE A 180 1.15 -13.64 4.56
N ASP A 181 2.41 -13.72 4.93
CA ASP A 181 2.88 -14.22 6.22
C ASP A 181 2.78 -13.12 7.30
N TRP A 182 1.61 -13.10 7.93
CA TRP A 182 1.35 -12.22 9.07
C TRP A 182 2.26 -12.48 10.27
N ALA A 183 2.74 -13.71 10.48
CA ALA A 183 3.63 -14.03 11.59
C ALA A 183 5.01 -13.41 11.35
N ARG A 184 5.51 -13.50 10.12
CA ARG A 184 6.73 -12.82 9.69
C ARG A 184 6.62 -11.31 9.87
N LEU A 185 5.54 -10.69 9.38
CA LEU A 185 5.36 -9.24 9.54
C LEU A 185 5.38 -8.83 11.02
N ARG A 186 4.70 -9.59 11.90
CA ARG A 186 4.69 -9.29 13.34
C ARG A 186 6.09 -9.36 13.94
N ALA A 187 6.85 -10.42 13.65
CA ALA A 187 8.23 -10.55 14.10
C ALA A 187 9.12 -9.41 13.58
N ASP A 188 8.92 -9.01 12.32
CA ASP A 188 9.65 -7.89 11.71
C ASP A 188 9.22 -6.53 12.26
N LEU A 189 8.15 -6.42 13.07
CA LEU A 189 7.68 -5.19 13.71
C LEU A 189 8.01 -5.09 15.20
N GLU A 190 8.37 -6.21 15.84
CA GLU A 190 8.92 -6.25 17.20
C GLU A 190 10.22 -5.42 17.29
#